data_AF-A0A356TKW5-F1
#
_entry.id   AF-A0A356TKW5-F1
#
_cell.length_a   1.000
_cell.length_b   1.000
_cell.length_c   1.000
_cell.angle_alpha   90.00
_cell.angle_beta   90.00
_cell.angle_gamma   90.00
#
_symmetry.space_group_name_H-M   'P 1'
#
loop_
_entity.id
_entity.type
_entity.pdbx_description
1 polymer ?
#
loop_
_entity_poly.entity_id
_entity_poly.type
_entity_poly.pdbx_seq_one_letter_code
_entity_poly.pdbx_strand_id
1 'polypeptide(L)'
;MKRARRTNAEWSEATTGALVRRAREAFGEAGYAAASVEQIAEEAGLTKGAVYYHYRSKRGLFEAVFRDVSREIVTRIEERADAAPDPWEAVAAGCEAFLDVALDDE
;
A
#
# COMPACT_ATOMS: atom_id res chain seq x y z
N MET A 1 8.75 8.39 -34.56
CA MET A 1 7.61 7.59 -34.05
C MET A 1 7.20 8.13 -32.69
N LYS A 2 6.12 8.93 -32.61
CA LYS A 2 5.58 9.44 -31.33
C LYS A 2 4.63 8.39 -30.75
N ARG A 3 5.01 7.74 -29.64
CA ARG A 3 4.11 6.83 -28.93
C ARG A 3 2.90 7.64 -28.44
N ALA A 4 1.72 7.23 -28.88
CA ALA A 4 0.44 7.83 -28.54
C ALA A 4 0.24 7.81 -27.02
N ARG A 5 -0.18 8.96 -26.49
CA ARG A 5 -0.48 9.26 -25.09
C ARG A 5 -1.65 8.41 -24.60
N ARG A 6 -1.37 7.19 -24.14
CA ARG A 6 -2.19 6.46 -23.16
C ARG A 6 -2.48 7.42 -21.99
N THR A 7 -3.71 7.44 -21.47
CA THR A 7 -4.23 8.61 -20.74
C THR A 7 -3.39 8.97 -19.52
N ASN A 8 -3.23 10.27 -19.22
CA ASN A 8 -2.44 10.75 -18.07
C ASN A 8 -2.92 10.18 -16.73
N ALA A 9 -4.19 9.77 -16.62
CA ALA A 9 -4.81 9.27 -15.39
C ALA A 9 -4.41 7.80 -15.10
N GLU A 10 -4.50 6.92 -16.10
CA GLU A 10 -4.12 5.51 -15.97
C GLU A 10 -2.62 5.34 -15.70
N TRP A 11 -1.80 6.20 -16.32
CA TRP A 11 -0.36 6.27 -16.01
C TRP A 11 -0.11 6.79 -14.59
N SER A 12 -0.89 7.76 -14.12
CA SER A 12 -0.76 8.28 -12.76
C SER A 12 -1.04 7.19 -11.73
N GLU A 13 -2.11 6.40 -11.91
CA GLU A 13 -2.55 5.41 -10.93
C GLU A 13 -1.60 4.21 -10.83
N ALA A 14 -1.19 3.65 -11.97
CA ALA A 14 -0.21 2.56 -12.01
C ALA A 14 1.15 2.98 -11.42
N THR A 15 1.58 4.22 -11.70
CA THR A 15 2.86 4.76 -11.23
C THR A 15 2.81 5.08 -9.73
N THR A 16 1.71 5.66 -9.23
CA THR A 16 1.53 5.86 -7.79
C THR A 16 1.39 4.55 -7.03
N GLY A 17 0.78 3.52 -7.63
CA GLY A 17 0.70 2.18 -7.04
C GLY A 17 2.09 1.53 -6.88
N ALA A 18 2.95 1.65 -7.88
CA ALA A 18 4.33 1.17 -7.78
C ALA A 18 5.12 1.90 -6.68
N LEU A 19 4.93 3.22 -6.58
CA LEU A 19 5.53 4.04 -5.52
C LEU A 19 5.07 3.63 -4.11
N VAL A 20 3.77 3.37 -3.92
CA VAL A 20 3.22 2.92 -2.63
C VAL A 20 3.78 1.55 -2.24
N ARG A 21 3.91 0.61 -3.18
CA ARG A 21 4.51 -0.70 -2.90
C ARG A 21 5.97 -0.59 -2.48
N ARG A 22 6.79 0.17 -3.20
CA ARG A 22 8.20 0.41 -2.82
C ARG A 22 8.32 1.14 -1.49
N ALA A 23 7.43 2.09 -1.22
CA ALA A 23 7.39 2.77 0.05
C ALA A 23 7.03 1.82 1.20
N ARG A 24 6.09 0.87 0.99
CA ARG A 24 5.74 -0.16 1.96
C ARG A 24 6.96 -1.01 2.32
N GLU A 25 7.64 -1.56 1.31
CA GLU A 25 8.88 -2.34 1.49
C GLU A 25 9.92 -1.54 2.29
N ALA A 26 10.26 -0.34 1.83
CA ALA A 26 11.28 0.48 2.49
C ALA A 26 10.91 0.89 3.93
N PHE A 27 9.63 1.18 4.21
CA PHE A 27 9.20 1.50 5.57
C PHE A 27 9.16 0.27 6.48
N GLY A 28 8.85 -0.91 5.95
CA GLY A 28 8.89 -2.18 6.69
C GLY A 28 10.32 -2.58 7.05
N GLU A 29 11.24 -2.54 6.09
CA GLU A 29 12.62 -2.99 6.27
C GLU A 29 13.48 -2.02 7.09
N ALA A 30 13.45 -0.73 6.75
CA ALA A 30 14.32 0.27 7.36
C ALA A 30 13.65 1.05 8.51
N GLY A 31 12.33 0.92 8.65
CA GLY A 31 11.54 1.76 9.53
C GLY A 31 11.33 3.18 8.98
N TYR A 32 10.31 3.87 9.52
CA TYR A 32 9.92 5.20 9.05
C TYR A 32 11.06 6.22 9.10
N ALA A 33 11.87 6.25 10.16
CA ALA A 33 12.91 7.27 10.30
C ALA A 33 14.02 7.12 9.23
N ALA A 34 14.52 5.90 9.01
CA ALA A 34 15.67 5.64 8.14
C ALA A 34 15.32 5.59 6.64
N ALA A 35 14.08 5.25 6.27
CA ALA A 35 13.68 5.14 4.87
C ALA A 35 13.88 6.46 4.07
N SER A 36 14.47 6.40 2.89
CA SER A 36 14.71 7.59 2.05
C SER A 36 13.64 7.75 0.97
N VAL A 37 12.93 8.90 0.98
CA VAL A 37 11.97 9.24 -0.08
C VAL A 37 12.63 9.32 -1.46
N GLU A 38 13.92 9.64 -1.50
CA GLU A 38 14.68 9.75 -2.74
C GLU A 38 14.98 8.38 -3.33
N GLN A 39 15.46 7.43 -2.52
CA GLN A 39 15.70 6.05 -2.94
C GLN A 39 14.38 5.36 -3.35
N ILE A 40 13.33 5.53 -2.55
CA ILE A 40 11.99 5.01 -2.88
C ILE A 40 11.50 5.55 -4.23
N ALA A 41 11.73 6.83 -4.52
CA ALA A 41 11.36 7.41 -5.81
C ALA A 41 12.16 6.78 -6.96
N GLU A 42 13.49 6.68 -6.80
CA GLU A 42 14.39 6.11 -7.80
C GLU A 42 14.02 4.65 -8.13
N GLU A 43 13.78 3.82 -7.12
CA GLU A 43 13.37 2.42 -7.27
C GLU A 43 11.98 2.27 -7.90
N ALA A 44 11.10 3.26 -7.70
CA ALA A 44 9.81 3.36 -8.37
C ALA A 44 9.88 3.97 -9.79
N GLY A 45 11.07 4.33 -10.29
CA GLY A 45 11.26 4.98 -11.60
C GLY A 45 10.75 6.43 -11.65
N LEU A 46 10.71 7.09 -10.51
CA LEU A 46 10.19 8.44 -10.30
C LEU A 46 11.26 9.41 -9.82
N THR A 47 10.99 10.70 -9.99
CA THR A 47 11.79 11.74 -9.34
C THR A 47 11.25 12.02 -7.95
N LYS A 48 12.13 12.46 -7.05
CA LYS A 48 11.75 12.99 -5.73
C LYS A 48 10.66 14.07 -5.82
N GLY A 49 10.75 14.96 -6.81
CA GLY A 49 9.74 16.00 -7.06
C GLY A 49 8.35 15.44 -7.36
N ALA A 50 8.26 14.33 -8.10
CA ALA A 50 7.00 13.65 -8.37
C ALA A 50 6.36 13.12 -7.07
N VAL A 51 7.15 12.54 -6.16
CA VAL A 51 6.64 12.08 -4.85
C VAL A 51 6.03 13.21 -4.05
N TYR A 52 6.73 14.34 -3.92
CA TYR A 52 6.21 15.52 -3.20
C TYR A 52 5.02 16.18 -3.92
N TYR A 53 4.93 16.05 -5.24
CA TYR A 53 3.75 16.48 -5.99
C TYR A 53 2.51 15.63 -5.65
N HIS A 54 2.64 14.31 -5.43
CA HIS A 54 1.51 13.45 -5.10
C HIS A 54 1.17 13.44 -3.61
N TYR A 55 2.18 13.37 -2.74
CA TYR A 55 1.99 13.10 -1.32
C TYR A 55 2.39 14.23 -0.38
N ARG A 56 2.94 15.34 -0.91
CA ARG A 56 3.36 16.55 -0.18
C ARG A 56 4.48 16.36 0.84
N SER A 57 4.68 15.17 1.39
CA SER A 57 5.69 14.87 2.41
C SER A 57 5.96 13.36 2.52
N LYS A 58 7.05 12.99 3.21
CA LYS A 58 7.33 11.60 3.63
C LYS A 58 6.18 11.02 4.46
N ARG A 59 5.59 11.83 5.36
CA ARG A 59 4.41 11.44 6.15
C ARG A 59 3.21 11.15 5.26
N GLY A 60 2.95 11.98 4.25
CA GLY A 60 1.84 11.77 3.33
C GLY A 60 2.01 10.50 2.49
N LEU A 61 3.25 10.14 2.12
CA LEU A 61 3.55 8.87 1.47
C LEU A 61 3.32 7.69 2.43
N PHE A 62 3.75 7.82 3.68
CA PHE A 62 3.50 6.81 4.72
C PHE A 62 2.01 6.63 5.00
N GLU A 63 1.22 7.69 5.05
CA GLU A 63 -0.24 7.62 5.19
C GLU A 63 -0.92 6.92 4.01
N ALA A 64 -0.35 7.03 2.80
CA ALA A 64 -0.82 6.29 1.64
C ALA A 64 -0.53 4.78 1.78
N VAL A 65 0.68 4.42 2.21
CA VAL A 65 1.06 3.04 2.55
C VAL A 65 0.15 2.48 3.64
N PHE A 66 -0.04 3.21 4.73
CA PHE A 66 -0.90 2.79 5.84
C PHE A 66 -2.32 2.48 5.38
N ARG A 67 -2.89 3.32 4.50
CA ARG A 67 -4.23 3.13 3.96
C ARG A 67 -4.32 1.92 3.03
N ASP A 68 -3.27 1.66 2.27
CA ASP A 68 -3.16 0.50 1.38
C ASP A 68 -3.13 -0.80 2.19
N VAL A 69 -2.25 -0.87 3.19
CA VAL A 69 -2.16 -2.02 4.12
C VAL A 69 -3.46 -2.20 4.91
N SER A 70 -4.05 -1.12 5.43
CA SER A 70 -5.33 -1.20 6.16
C SER A 70 -6.45 -1.75 5.28
N ARG A 71 -6.49 -1.37 4.00
CA ARG A 71 -7.48 -1.88 3.05
C ARG A 71 -7.29 -3.37 2.82
N GLU A 72 -6.05 -3.83 2.63
CA GLU A 72 -5.75 -5.25 2.48
C GLU A 72 -6.20 -6.07 3.69
N ILE A 73 -5.89 -5.60 4.91
CA ILE A 73 -6.33 -6.24 6.16
C ILE A 73 -7.86 -6.33 6.20
N VAL A 74 -8.56 -5.21 5.96
CA VAL A 74 -10.02 -5.18 5.99
C VAL A 74 -10.60 -6.14 4.95
N THR A 75 -10.08 -6.17 3.73
CA THR A 75 -10.54 -7.09 2.70
C THR A 75 -10.39 -8.55 3.13
N ARG A 76 -9.24 -8.95 3.70
CA ARG A 76 -9.05 -10.33 4.19
C ARG A 76 -10.01 -10.68 5.34
N ILE A 77 -10.27 -9.72 6.24
CA ILE A 77 -11.25 -9.90 7.33
C ILE A 77 -12.66 -10.08 6.77
N GLU A 78 -13.07 -9.21 5.84
CA GLU A 78 -14.39 -9.26 5.19
C GLU A 78 -14.58 -10.59 4.44
N GLU A 79 -13.59 -11.03 3.65
CA GLU A 79 -13.64 -12.29 2.91
C GLU A 79 -13.84 -13.51 3.83
N ARG A 80 -13.18 -13.54 5.00
CA ARG A 80 -13.30 -14.62 5.97
C ARG A 80 -14.62 -14.57 6.73
N ALA A 81 -15.05 -13.37 7.13
CA ALA A 81 -16.31 -13.18 7.84
C ALA A 81 -17.52 -13.50 6.95
N ASP A 82 -17.51 -13.08 5.68
CA ASP A 82 -18.61 -13.30 4.72
C ASP A 82 -18.78 -14.78 4.33
N ALA A 83 -17.73 -15.58 4.48
CA ALA A 83 -17.75 -17.02 4.23
C ALA A 83 -18.28 -17.84 5.42
N ALA A 84 -18.47 -17.23 6.59
CA ALA A 84 -18.90 -17.93 7.79
C ALA A 84 -20.42 -18.21 7.80
N PRO A 85 -20.87 -19.33 8.39
CA PRO A 85 -22.27 -19.76 8.34
C PRO A 85 -23.20 -18.98 9.27
N ASP A 86 -22.68 -18.31 10.30
CA ASP A 86 -23.46 -17.49 11.23
C ASP A 86 -22.67 -16.30 11.78
N PRO A 87 -23.34 -15.30 12.40
CA PRO A 87 -22.69 -14.07 12.86
C PRO A 87 -21.61 -14.26 13.94
N TRP A 88 -21.71 -15.29 14.78
CA TRP A 88 -20.70 -15.55 15.80
C TRP A 88 -19.44 -16.14 15.18
N GLU A 89 -19.61 -17.10 14.27
CA GLU A 89 -18.49 -17.65 13.50
C GLU A 89 -17.85 -16.59 12.59
N ALA A 90 -18.63 -15.63 12.05
CA ALA A 90 -18.10 -14.52 11.27
C ALA A 90 -17.16 -13.61 12.09
N VAL A 91 -17.52 -13.33 13.35
CA VAL A 91 -16.64 -12.55 14.26
C VAL A 91 -15.36 -13.32 14.55
N ALA A 92 -15.45 -14.61 14.86
CA ALA A 92 -14.28 -15.45 15.12
C ALA A 92 -13.36 -15.52 13.89
N ALA A 93 -13.91 -15.81 12.71
CA ALA A 93 -13.18 -15.90 11.45
C ALA A 93 -12.51 -14.56 11.07
N GLY A 94 -13.20 -13.44 11.30
CA GLY A 94 -12.61 -12.11 11.09
C GLY A 94 -11.45 -11.80 12.05
N CYS A 95 -11.56 -12.20 13.33
CA CYS A 95 -10.47 -12.07 14.29
C CYS A 95 -9.27 -12.95 13.91
N GLU A 96 -9.51 -14.20 13.49
CA GLU A 96 -8.46 -15.10 12.99
C GLU A 96 -7.76 -14.52 11.78
N ALA A 97 -8.51 -13.98 10.80
CA ALA A 97 -7.96 -13.33 9.63
C ALA A 97 -7.03 -12.14 9.98
N PHE A 98 -7.43 -11.34 10.97
CA PHE A 98 -6.59 -10.25 11.45
C PHE A 98 -5.31 -10.77 12.10
N LEU A 99 -5.39 -11.81 12.93
CA LEU A 99 -4.23 -12.41 13.58
C LEU A 99 -3.27 -13.03 12.57
N ASP A 100 -3.78 -13.71 11.54
CA ASP A 100 -2.96 -14.26 10.45
C ASP A 100 -2.16 -13.14 9.78
N VAL A 101 -2.80 -12.03 9.41
CA VAL A 101 -2.11 -10.89 8.78
C VAL A 101 -1.10 -10.22 9.72
N ALA A 102 -1.40 -10.16 11.02
CA ALA A 102 -0.51 -9.55 12.00
C ALA A 102 0.70 -10.42 12.36
N LEU A 103 0.61 -11.74 12.11
CA LEU A 103 1.66 -12.72 12.41
C LEU A 103 2.45 -13.15 11.17
N ASP A 104 1.98 -12.83 9.96
CA ASP A 104 2.74 -13.03 8.73
C ASP A 104 3.96 -12.08 8.71
N ASP A 105 5.16 -12.66 8.56
CA ASP A 105 6.46 -11.97 8.51
C ASP A 105 6.76 -11.36 7.10
N GLU A 106 5.75 -11.05 6.28
CA GLU A 106 5.97 -10.41 4.97
C GLU A 106 6.61 -9.01 5.07
#